data_AF-A0A3A5HC11-F1
#
_entry.id   AF-A0A3A5HC11-F1
#
_cell.length_a   1.000
_cell.length_b   1.000
_cell.length_c   1.000
_cell.angle_alpha   90.00
_cell.angle_beta   90.00
_cell.angle_gamma   90.00
#
_symmetry.space_group_name_H-M   'P 1'
#
loop_
_entity.id
_entity.type
_entity.pdbx_description
1 polymer ?
#
loop_
_entity_poly.entity_id
_entity_poly.type
_entity_poly.pdbx_seq_one_letter_code
_entity_poly.pdbx_strand_id
1 'polypeptide(L)' 'MQIKKGDSKIQVCVLDYRPEFKRKDLIKPDWKEMIEIKNILNDLGLETVLLQSEKGHYGP' A
#
# COMPACT_ATOMS: atom_id res chain seq x y z
N MET A 1 1.36 -1.84 -15.48
CA MET A 1 2.25 -1.25 -14.45
C MET A 1 3.31 -2.30 -14.12
N GLN A 2 4.55 -2.14 -14.57
CA GLN A 2 5.63 -3.11 -14.31
C GLN A 2 6.42 -2.66 -13.09
N ILE A 3 6.30 -3.38 -11.98
CA ILE A 3 7.23 -3.24 -10.86
C ILE A 3 8.49 -3.99 -11.29
N LYS A 4 9.62 -3.28 -11.40
CA LYS A 4 10.92 -3.90 -11.69
C LYS A 4 11.15 -5.01 -10.65
N LYS A 5 11.63 -6.17 -11.09
CA LYS A 5 12.01 -7.30 -10.23
C LYS A 5 13.15 -6.87 -9.28
N GLY A 6 12.79 -6.19 -8.19
CA GLY A 6 13.65 -5.91 -7.06
C GLY A 6 13.73 -7.15 -6.16
N ASP A 7 14.62 -7.10 -5.18
CA ASP A 7 14.72 -8.14 -4.15
C ASP A 7 13.36 -8.31 -3.45
N SER A 8 12.78 -9.51 -3.51
CA SER A 8 11.45 -9.81 -2.95
C SER A 8 11.40 -9.65 -1.43
N LYS A 9 12.57 -9.59 -0.77
CA LYS A 9 12.75 -9.34 0.67
C LYS A 9 12.52 -7.88 1.07
N ILE A 10 12.28 -6.98 0.13
CA ILE A 10 12.02 -5.58 0.43
C ILE A 10 10.59 -5.43 0.94
N GLN A 11 10.46 -4.83 2.13
CA GLN A 11 9.17 -4.46 2.68
C GLN A 11 8.61 -3.23 1.96
N VAL A 12 7.38 -3.36 1.45
CA VAL A 12 6.60 -2.30 0.82
C VAL A 12 5.46 -1.91 1.75
N CYS A 13 5.19 -0.62 1.95
CA CYS A 13 4.07 -0.15 2.78
C CYS A 13 3.11 0.71 1.95
N VAL A 14 1.83 0.34 1.97
CA VAL A 14 0.73 1.08 1.38
C VAL A 14 0.12 1.97 2.46
N LEU A 15 0.15 3.28 2.25
CA LEU A 15 -0.26 4.29 3.24
C LEU A 15 -1.49 5.07 2.77
N ASP A 16 -2.44 5.29 3.66
CA ASP A 16 -3.56 6.22 3.45
C ASP A 16 -3.11 7.66 3.68
N TYR A 17 -2.34 8.19 2.73
CA TYR A 17 -1.71 9.51 2.86
C TYR A 17 -2.70 10.57 3.36
N ARG A 18 -2.40 11.14 4.53
CA ARG A 18 -3.29 12.10 5.17
C ARG A 18 -3.14 13.48 4.51
N PRO A 19 -4.22 14.08 4.01
CA PRO A 19 -4.19 15.34 3.27
C PRO A 19 -3.74 16.54 4.13
N GLU A 20 -3.75 16.38 5.45
CA GLU A 20 -3.37 17.37 6.46
C GLU A 20 -1.96 17.93 6.27
N PHE A 21 -1.08 17.18 5.61
CA PHE A 21 0.34 17.52 5.55
C PHE A 21 0.76 18.42 4.38
N LYS A 22 -0.04 18.61 3.30
CA LYS A 22 0.22 19.59 2.20
C LYS A 22 -0.72 19.54 0.97
N ARG A 23 -1.51 18.49 0.75
CA ARG A 23 -2.44 18.37 -0.40
C ARG A 23 -3.84 18.02 0.07
N LYS A 24 -4.72 19.02 0.07
CA LYS A 24 -6.11 18.90 0.55
C LYS A 24 -7.05 18.25 -0.46
N ASP A 25 -6.66 18.23 -1.72
CA ASP A 25 -7.37 17.64 -2.86
C ASP A 25 -7.16 16.12 -2.98
N LEU A 26 -6.23 15.56 -2.21
CA LEU A 26 -5.96 14.13 -2.21
C LEU A 26 -7.09 13.38 -1.53
N ILE A 27 -7.83 12.62 -2.32
CA ILE A 27 -8.87 11.71 -1.83
C ILE A 27 -8.18 10.56 -1.13
N LYS A 28 -8.62 10.30 0.10
CA LYS A 28 -8.16 9.17 0.87
C LYS A 28 -8.64 7.86 0.20
N PRO A 29 -7.76 6.87 -0.01
CA PRO A 29 -8.16 5.60 -0.59
C PRO A 29 -9.12 4.84 0.33
N ASP A 30 -10.06 4.08 -0.24
CA ASP A 30 -10.91 3.18 0.54
C ASP A 30 -10.11 1.97 1.03
N TRP A 31 -10.53 1.45 2.18
CA TRP A 31 -9.92 0.26 2.78
C TRP A 31 -9.92 -0.96 1.84
N LYS A 32 -10.97 -1.16 1.04
CA LYS A 32 -11.03 -2.30 0.12
C LYS A 32 -10.06 -2.13 -1.05
N GLU A 33 -9.95 -0.92 -1.60
CA GLU A 33 -8.98 -0.60 -2.66
C GLU A 33 -7.55 -0.82 -2.17
N MET A 34 -7.28 -0.43 -0.93
CA MET A 34 -6.01 -0.67 -0.27
C MET A 34 -5.69 -2.17 -0.14
N ILE A 35 -6.67 -3.01 0.22
CA ILE A 35 -6.52 -4.48 0.28
C ILE A 35 -6.31 -5.08 -1.12
N GLU A 36 -7.00 -4.57 -2.13
CA GLU A 36 -6.81 -4.99 -3.52
C GLU A 36 -5.38 -4.70 -4.01
N ILE A 37 -4.87 -3.48 -3.76
CA ILE A 37 -3.49 -3.12 -4.08
C ILE A 37 -2.51 -4.07 -3.40
N LYS A 38 -2.73 -4.40 -2.13
CA LYS A 38 -1.90 -5.36 -1.40
C LYS A 38 -1.86 -6.73 -2.09
N ASN A 39 -3.01 -7.26 -2.49
CA ASN A 39 -3.08 -8.56 -3.18
C ASN A 39 -2.34 -8.53 -4.51
N ILE A 40 -2.51 -7.46 -5.30
CA ILE A 40 -1.79 -7.28 -6.57
C ILE A 40 -0.28 -7.25 -6.34
N LEU A 41 0.18 -6.52 -5.33
CA LEU A 41 1.61 -6.43 -5.00
C LEU A 41 2.18 -7.78 -4.58
N ASN A 42 1.43 -8.56 -3.79
CA ASN A 42 1.80 -9.93 -3.41
C ASN A 42 1.85 -10.86 -4.64
N ASP A 43 0.86 -10.79 -5.54
CA ASP A 43 0.81 -11.59 -6.78
C ASP A 43 1.97 -11.26 -7.73
N LEU A 44 2.52 -10.05 -7.65
CA LEU A 44 3.71 -9.63 -8.40
C LEU A 44 5.04 -10.13 -7.79
N GLY A 45 4.98 -10.84 -6.66
CA GLY A 45 6.14 -11.47 -6.01
C GLY A 45 6.78 -10.65 -4.90
N LEU A 46 6.09 -9.64 -4.36
CA LEU A 46 6.54 -8.95 -3.14
C LEU A 46 6.11 -9.76 -1.92
N GLU A 47 7.08 -10.19 -1.10
CA GLU A 47 6.79 -11.05 0.05
C GLU A 47 6.22 -10.26 1.22
N THR A 48 6.60 -8.98 1.36
CA THR A 48 6.22 -8.17 2.51
C THR A 48 5.58 -6.83 2.09
N VAL A 49 4.29 -6.84 1.73
CA VAL A 49 3.40 -5.67 1.60
C VAL A 49 2.55 -5.31 2.84
N LEU A 50 2.96 -4.32 3.64
CA LEU A 50 2.20 -3.74 4.76
C LEU A 50 1.13 -2.74 4.30
N LEU A 51 0.08 -2.63 5.09
CA LEU A 51 -0.97 -1.63 4.98
C LEU A 51 -1.03 -0.83 6.27
N GLN A 52 -1.06 0.49 6.16
CA GLN A 52 -1.31 1.37 7.29
C GLN A 52 -2.44 2.30 6.92
N SER A 53 -3.51 2.21 7.70
CA SER A 53 -4.66 3.09 7.56
C SER A 53 -5.15 3.61 8.91
N GLU A 54 -6.12 4.50 8.90
CA GLU A 54 -6.90 4.84 10.10
C GLU A 54 -7.55 3.64 10.79
N LYS A 55 -7.81 2.53 10.07
CA LYS A 55 -8.32 1.29 10.66
C LYS A 55 -7.22 0.48 11.36
N GLY A 56 -5.97 0.95 11.31
CA GLY A 56 -4.81 0.31 11.92
C GLY A 56 -3.84 -0.26 10.89
N HIS A 57 -3.00 -1.17 11.37
CA HIS A 57 -1.94 -1.82 10.61
C HIS A 57 -2.39 -3.21 10.10
N TYR A 58 -2.07 -3.54 8.85
CA TYR A 58 -2.42 -4.80 8.20
C TYR A 58 -1.23 -5.36 7.40
N GLY A 59 -0.66 -6.46 7.86
CA GLY A 59 0.59 -6.97 7.30
C GLY A 59 0.43 -7.96 6.16
N PRO A 60 1.42 -8.06 5.26
CA PRO A 60 1.64 -9.19 4.37
C PRO A 60 2.03 -10.40 5.23
#